data_AF-A0A349JZ85-F1
#
_entry.id   AF-A0A349JZ85-F1
#
_cell.length_a   1.000
_cell.length_b   1.000
_cell.length_c   1.000
_cell.angle_alpha   90.00
_cell.angle_beta   90.00
_cell.angle_gamma   90.00
#
_symmetry.space_group_name_H-M   'P 1'
#
loop_
_entity.id
_entity.type
_entity.pdbx_description
1 polymer ?
#
loop_
_entity_poly.entity_id
_entity_poly.type
_entity_poly.pdbx_seq_one_letter_code
_entity_poly.pdbx_strand_id
1 'polypeptide(L)'
;QRVTPELCEILSRHHPLFISIHCNHPRELTTEVREGLERLADAGIPLGNQSVLLRGVNDSVEVQRALVHKLLLCRVKPYYLYQCDLIKGSAHLRTPIQTGLEIIEGLRGHTTGYAIPQFVIDAPGGGGKIPLNPDYVVRSDERNTLLRNYEGKEFLYPEAQELGSLLM
;
A
#
# COMPACT_ATOMS: atom_id res chain seq x y z
N GLN A 1 -23.77 -1.32 14.94
CA GLN A 1 -22.89 -0.94 13.81
C GLN A 1 -22.84 0.58 13.70
N ARG A 2 -21.67 1.20 13.41
CA ARG A 2 -21.49 2.67 13.39
C ARG A 2 -21.65 3.32 12.01
N VAL A 3 -21.45 2.55 10.94
CA VAL A 3 -21.68 3.01 9.56
C VAL A 3 -23.13 2.70 9.20
N THR A 4 -24.00 3.70 9.37
CA THR A 4 -25.45 3.56 9.14
C THR A 4 -25.88 4.28 7.85
N PRO A 5 -27.07 3.97 7.31
CA PRO A 5 -27.61 4.70 6.16
C PRO A 5 -27.70 6.21 6.40
N GLU A 6 -28.15 6.63 7.59
CA GLU A 6 -28.33 8.05 7.94
C GLU A 6 -26.98 8.78 7.97
N LEU A 7 -25.93 8.14 8.49
CA LEU A 7 -24.58 8.68 8.45
C LEU A 7 -24.11 8.86 6.99
N CYS A 8 -24.29 7.85 6.14
CA CYS A 8 -23.86 7.89 4.76
C CYS A 8 -24.61 8.97 3.95
N GLU A 9 -25.90 9.17 4.23
CA GLU A 9 -26.71 10.24 3.62
C GLU A 9 -26.25 11.64 4.04
N ILE A 10 -25.78 11.81 5.27
CA ILE A 10 -25.17 13.07 5.70
C ILE A 10 -23.84 13.26 4.97
N LEU A 11 -22.95 12.26 5.00
CA LEU A 11 -21.62 12.36 4.41
C LEU A 11 -21.65 12.63 2.90
N SER A 12 -22.60 12.03 2.15
CA SER A 12 -22.71 12.22 0.69
C SER A 12 -23.02 13.66 0.28
N ARG A 13 -23.56 14.49 1.18
CA ARG A 13 -23.85 15.91 0.93
C ARG A 13 -22.63 16.82 1.10
N HIS A 14 -21.51 16.30 1.60
CA HIS A 14 -20.33 17.08 1.99
C HIS A 14 -19.06 16.69 1.23
N HIS A 15 -19.21 16.22 -0.01
CA HIS A 15 -18.06 15.94 -0.88
C HIS A 15 -17.19 17.18 -1.12
N PRO A 16 -15.86 17.00 -1.30
CA PRO A 16 -15.14 15.73 -1.40
C PRO A 16 -14.73 15.16 -0.03
N LEU A 17 -15.04 13.89 0.21
CA LEU A 17 -14.60 13.15 1.41
C LEU A 17 -13.75 11.94 1.01
N PHE A 18 -12.73 11.64 1.82
CA PHE A 18 -11.91 10.43 1.71
C PHE A 18 -11.84 9.78 3.09
N ILE A 19 -12.01 8.47 3.17
CA ILE A 19 -11.94 7.75 4.45
C ILE A 19 -10.89 6.66 4.36
N SER A 20 -9.99 6.64 5.35
CA SER A 20 -9.07 5.52 5.55
C SER A 20 -9.57 4.63 6.69
N ILE A 21 -9.60 3.32 6.45
CA ILE A 21 -9.87 2.31 7.47
C ILE A 21 -8.58 1.66 7.95
N HIS A 22 -8.63 1.08 9.15
CA HIS A 22 -7.57 0.22 9.68
C HIS A 22 -8.04 -1.22 9.65
N CYS A 23 -7.43 -2.04 8.82
CA CYS A 23 -7.69 -3.48 8.74
C CYS A 23 -6.35 -4.17 8.54
N ASN A 24 -5.95 -5.07 9.44
CA ASN A 24 -4.63 -5.73 9.39
C ASN A 24 -4.69 -7.17 8.86
N HIS A 25 -5.84 -7.83 8.98
CA HIS A 25 -5.97 -9.25 8.63
C HIS A 25 -7.24 -9.51 7.79
N PRO A 26 -7.22 -10.41 6.79
CA PRO A 26 -8.39 -10.73 5.96
C PRO A 26 -9.59 -11.31 6.71
N ARG A 27 -9.43 -11.65 8.00
CA ARG A 27 -10.53 -12.10 8.89
C ARG A 27 -11.34 -10.94 9.44
N GLU A 28 -10.79 -9.73 9.47
CA GLU A 28 -11.49 -8.53 9.94
C GLU A 28 -12.52 -8.06 8.90
N LEU A 29 -12.35 -8.42 7.63
CA LEU A 29 -13.31 -8.15 6.55
C LEU A 29 -14.44 -9.17 6.56
N THR A 30 -15.26 -9.11 7.61
CA THR A 30 -16.49 -9.89 7.73
C THR A 30 -17.60 -9.34 6.83
N THR A 31 -18.72 -10.05 6.75
CA THR A 31 -19.90 -9.58 5.98
C THR A 31 -20.40 -8.23 6.48
N GLU A 32 -20.47 -8.04 7.79
CA GLU A 32 -20.94 -6.80 8.43
C GLU A 32 -20.01 -5.62 8.10
N VAL A 33 -18.68 -5.86 8.11
CA VAL A 33 -17.69 -4.85 7.72
C VAL A 33 -17.82 -4.53 6.23
N ARG A 34 -17.93 -5.55 5.37
CA ARG A 34 -18.12 -5.35 3.92
C ARG A 34 -19.34 -4.47 3.63
N GLU A 35 -20.49 -4.77 4.24
CA GLU A 35 -21.69 -3.96 4.01
C GLU A 35 -21.53 -2.50 4.49
N GLY A 36 -20.77 -2.26 5.57
CA GLY A 36 -20.45 -0.91 6.01
C GLY A 36 -19.59 -0.17 4.98
N LEU A 37 -18.56 -0.82 4.47
CA LEU A 37 -17.67 -0.26 3.45
C LEU A 37 -18.41 -0.01 2.13
N GLU A 38 -19.30 -0.91 1.73
CA GLU A 38 -20.14 -0.75 0.55
C GLU A 38 -21.04 0.48 0.67
N ARG A 39 -21.70 0.70 1.82
CA ARG A 39 -22.52 1.91 2.04
C ARG A 39 -21.70 3.20 1.91
N LEU A 40 -20.47 3.24 2.43
CA LEU A 40 -19.60 4.41 2.29
C LEU A 40 -19.16 4.63 0.84
N ALA A 41 -18.81 3.56 0.14
CA ALA A 41 -18.43 3.62 -1.28
C ALA A 41 -19.63 4.03 -2.17
N ASP A 42 -20.84 3.53 -1.88
CA ASP A 42 -22.09 3.91 -2.57
C ASP A 42 -22.45 5.38 -2.33
N ALA A 43 -22.11 5.93 -1.16
CA ALA A 43 -22.20 7.36 -0.88
C ALA A 43 -21.18 8.22 -1.66
N GLY A 44 -20.35 7.60 -2.50
CA GLY A 44 -19.37 8.25 -3.37
C GLY A 44 -18.03 8.57 -2.68
N ILE A 45 -17.77 8.01 -1.51
CA ILE A 45 -16.55 8.29 -0.72
C ILE A 45 -15.44 7.32 -1.15
N PRO A 46 -14.29 7.79 -1.67
CA PRO A 46 -13.15 6.93 -1.90
C PRO A 46 -12.57 6.40 -0.60
N LEU A 47 -12.36 5.08 -0.55
CA LEU A 47 -11.88 4.38 0.63
C LEU A 47 -10.44 3.92 0.46
N GLY A 48 -9.63 4.17 1.48
CA GLY A 48 -8.27 3.66 1.62
C GLY A 48 -8.15 2.71 2.82
N ASN A 49 -7.15 1.83 2.81
CA ASN A 49 -6.76 1.05 3.98
C ASN A 49 -5.33 1.36 4.40
N GLN A 50 -5.15 1.55 5.69
CA GLN A 50 -3.86 1.69 6.35
C GLN A 50 -3.66 0.49 7.27
N SER A 51 -2.82 -0.44 6.82
CA SER A 51 -2.40 -1.60 7.60
C SER A 51 -1.12 -1.27 8.36
N VAL A 52 -0.90 -1.93 9.50
CA VAL A 52 0.40 -1.98 10.17
C VAL A 52 0.93 -3.41 10.01
N LEU A 53 2.20 -3.53 9.66
CA LEU A 53 2.92 -4.79 9.57
C LEU A 53 3.21 -5.29 10.99
N LEU A 54 2.55 -6.37 11.39
CA LEU A 54 2.56 -6.90 12.74
C LEU A 54 2.98 -8.37 12.72
N ARG A 55 4.00 -8.69 13.52
CA ARG A 55 4.56 -10.04 13.68
C ARG A 55 3.50 -11.02 14.16
N GLY A 56 3.39 -12.16 13.49
CA GLY A 56 2.42 -13.21 13.81
C GLY A 56 0.97 -12.87 13.47
N VAL A 57 0.73 -11.74 12.78
CA VAL A 57 -0.61 -11.32 12.36
C VAL A 57 -0.67 -11.27 10.84
N ASN A 58 0.15 -10.43 10.21
CA ASN A 58 0.08 -10.18 8.77
C ASN A 58 1.47 -10.04 8.13
N ASP A 59 2.47 -10.65 8.74
CA ASP A 59 3.88 -10.62 8.35
C ASP A 59 4.26 -11.68 7.31
N SER A 60 3.32 -12.07 6.44
CA SER A 60 3.57 -12.96 5.30
C SER A 60 2.91 -12.46 4.01
N VAL A 61 3.52 -12.80 2.88
CA VAL A 61 3.01 -12.47 1.53
C VAL A 61 1.62 -13.04 1.32
N GLU A 62 1.35 -14.27 1.79
CA GLU A 62 0.09 -14.97 1.62
C GLU A 62 -1.06 -14.25 2.33
N VAL A 63 -0.82 -13.84 3.59
CA VAL A 63 -1.82 -13.12 4.38
C VAL A 63 -2.07 -11.74 3.78
N GLN A 64 -1.02 -11.03 3.38
CA GLN A 64 -1.15 -9.71 2.76
C GLN A 64 -1.86 -9.79 1.41
N ARG A 65 -1.55 -10.78 0.57
CA ARG A 65 -2.23 -11.01 -0.71
C ARG A 65 -3.73 -11.23 -0.51
N ALA A 66 -4.08 -12.10 0.44
CA ALA A 66 -5.49 -12.34 0.79
C ALA A 66 -6.18 -11.06 1.32
N LEU A 67 -5.49 -10.26 2.14
CA LEU A 67 -5.99 -8.99 2.65
C LEU A 67 -6.28 -8.00 1.51
N VAL A 68 -5.28 -7.70 0.68
CA VAL A 68 -5.41 -6.67 -0.36
C VAL A 68 -6.46 -7.05 -1.40
N HIS A 69 -6.60 -8.33 -1.74
CA HIS A 69 -7.68 -8.79 -2.61
C HIS A 69 -9.05 -8.59 -1.99
N LYS A 70 -9.24 -8.95 -0.71
CA LYS A 70 -10.51 -8.73 -0.02
C LYS A 70 -10.84 -7.25 0.14
N LEU A 71 -9.85 -6.40 0.39
CA LEU A 71 -10.03 -4.95 0.46
C LEU A 71 -10.59 -4.41 -0.87
N LEU A 72 -10.00 -4.80 -1.99
CA LEU A 72 -10.47 -4.37 -3.31
C LEU A 72 -11.89 -4.87 -3.61
N LEU A 73 -12.23 -6.11 -3.22
CA LEU A 73 -13.61 -6.62 -3.33
C LEU A 73 -14.61 -5.78 -2.51
N CYS A 74 -14.15 -5.12 -1.44
CA CYS A 74 -14.94 -4.19 -0.62
C CYS A 74 -14.85 -2.73 -1.12
N ARG A 75 -14.30 -2.48 -2.31
CA ARG A 75 -14.03 -1.13 -2.86
C ARG A 75 -13.12 -0.25 -1.98
N VAL A 76 -12.21 -0.89 -1.23
CA VAL A 76 -11.20 -0.22 -0.43
C VAL A 76 -9.83 -0.38 -1.08
N LYS A 77 -9.16 0.73 -1.40
CA LYS A 77 -7.80 0.72 -1.94
C LYS A 77 -6.78 0.46 -0.84
N PRO A 78 -5.93 -0.58 -0.92
CA PRO A 78 -4.75 -0.69 -0.06
C PRO A 78 -3.87 0.54 -0.24
N TYR A 79 -3.78 1.38 0.78
CA TYR A 79 -3.09 2.67 0.70
C TYR A 79 -1.68 2.56 1.27
N TYR A 80 -1.58 2.26 2.57
CA TYR A 80 -0.30 2.10 3.25
C TYR A 80 -0.20 0.75 3.94
N LEU A 81 1.00 0.19 3.91
CA LEU A 81 1.48 -0.79 4.87
C LEU A 81 2.55 -0.09 5.72
N TYR A 82 2.24 0.19 6.98
CA TYR A 82 3.17 0.83 7.90
C TYR A 82 4.07 -0.20 8.55
N GLN A 83 5.36 0.10 8.65
CA GLN A 83 6.22 -0.55 9.64
C GLN A 83 5.68 -0.24 11.05
N CYS A 84 5.66 -1.25 11.93
CA CYS A 84 5.23 -1.04 13.31
C CYS A 84 6.14 -0.04 14.05
N ASP A 85 5.52 1.02 14.59
CA ASP A 85 6.18 2.15 15.24
C ASP A 85 6.97 1.78 16.51
N LEU A 86 7.91 2.67 16.85
CA LEU A 86 8.74 2.64 18.06
C LEU A 86 7.98 3.10 19.30
N ILE A 87 6.78 2.58 19.53
CA ILE A 87 6.00 2.91 20.73
C ILE A 87 6.27 1.91 21.86
N LYS A 88 6.19 2.39 23.10
CA LYS A 88 6.41 1.56 24.28
C LYS A 88 5.39 0.42 24.31
N GLY A 89 5.87 -0.81 24.41
CA GLY A 89 5.03 -2.02 24.49
C GLY A 89 4.77 -2.74 23.16
N SER A 90 5.06 -2.15 21.99
CA SER A 90 4.82 -2.78 20.68
C SER A 90 5.98 -3.64 20.18
N ALA A 91 7.11 -3.69 20.88
CA ALA A 91 8.35 -4.30 20.37
C ALA A 91 8.18 -5.76 19.90
N HIS A 92 7.34 -6.54 20.58
CA HIS A 92 7.04 -7.93 20.25
C HIS A 92 6.24 -8.09 18.95
N LEU A 93 5.54 -7.04 18.50
CA LEU A 93 4.80 -7.01 17.24
C LEU A 93 5.64 -6.52 16.07
N ARG A 94 6.87 -6.05 16.30
CA ARG A 94 7.70 -5.49 15.23
C ARG A 94 8.32 -6.57 14.36
N THR A 95 8.38 -6.30 13.06
CA THR A 95 9.12 -7.07 12.07
C THR A 95 10.41 -6.35 11.67
N PRO A 96 11.43 -7.05 11.14
CA PRO A 96 12.48 -6.42 10.36
C PRO A 96 11.90 -5.68 9.15
N ILE A 97 12.55 -4.59 8.73
CA ILE A 97 12.14 -3.82 7.53
C ILE A 97 12.11 -4.71 6.29
N GLN A 98 13.04 -5.67 6.20
CA GLN A 98 13.14 -6.62 5.11
C GLN A 98 11.85 -7.41 4.87
N THR A 99 11.09 -7.75 5.92
CA THR A 99 9.80 -8.42 5.80
C THR A 99 8.80 -7.60 4.99
N GLY A 100 8.77 -6.27 5.19
CA GLY A 100 7.91 -5.38 4.42
C GLY A 100 8.33 -5.30 2.95
N LEU A 101 9.64 -5.27 2.67
CA LEU A 101 10.17 -5.30 1.31
C LEU A 101 9.82 -6.61 0.58
N GLU A 102 9.98 -7.76 1.25
CA GLU A 102 9.61 -9.07 0.72
C GLU A 102 8.10 -9.16 0.42
N ILE A 103 7.26 -8.57 1.27
CA ILE A 103 5.82 -8.46 1.02
C ILE A 103 5.54 -7.63 -0.24
N ILE A 104 6.14 -6.44 -0.38
CA ILE A 104 5.91 -5.61 -1.57
C ILE A 104 6.41 -6.30 -2.84
N GLU A 105 7.58 -6.96 -2.80
CA GLU A 105 8.11 -7.74 -3.92
C GLU A 105 7.16 -8.90 -4.29
N GLY A 106 6.67 -9.66 -3.30
CA GLY A 106 5.76 -10.79 -3.51
C GLY A 106 4.33 -10.41 -3.93
N LEU A 107 3.98 -9.12 -3.88
CA LEU A 107 2.73 -8.58 -4.39
C LEU A 107 2.91 -7.94 -5.78
N ARG A 108 3.95 -7.11 -5.97
CA ARG A 108 4.18 -6.36 -7.21
C ARG A 108 4.36 -7.33 -8.39
N GLY A 109 3.59 -7.14 -9.46
CA GLY A 109 3.62 -8.02 -10.64
C GLY A 109 2.88 -9.36 -10.45
N HIS A 110 2.64 -9.79 -9.22
CA HIS A 110 1.87 -11.01 -8.90
C HIS A 110 0.37 -10.75 -8.67
N THR A 111 -0.05 -9.49 -8.63
CA THR A 111 -1.45 -9.05 -8.59
C THR A 111 -1.63 -7.70 -9.28
N THR A 112 -2.86 -7.23 -9.43
CA THR A 112 -3.19 -5.90 -9.95
C THR A 112 -2.45 -4.79 -9.22
N GLY A 113 -2.00 -3.77 -9.96
CA GLY A 113 -1.32 -2.59 -9.38
C GLY A 113 -2.15 -1.84 -8.36
N TYR A 114 -3.49 -1.90 -8.45
CA TYR A 114 -4.40 -1.30 -7.46
C TYR A 114 -4.31 -1.97 -6.09
N ALA A 115 -3.83 -3.22 -6.01
CA ALA A 115 -3.72 -3.98 -4.78
C ALA A 115 -2.40 -3.74 -4.03
N ILE A 116 -1.46 -2.97 -4.60
CA ILE A 116 -0.14 -2.81 -4.00
C ILE A 116 -0.11 -1.56 -3.12
N PRO A 117 -0.09 -1.69 -1.78
CA PRO A 117 0.08 -0.53 -0.91
C PRO A 117 1.49 0.04 -1.03
N GLN A 118 1.68 1.27 -0.57
CA GLN A 118 3.02 1.81 -0.35
C GLN A 118 3.51 1.33 1.02
N PHE A 119 4.65 0.62 1.07
CA PHE A 119 5.28 0.29 2.34
C PHE A 119 6.02 1.53 2.86
N VAL A 120 5.70 1.94 4.09
CA VAL A 120 6.23 3.19 4.67
C VAL A 120 6.70 2.98 6.10
N ILE A 121 7.71 3.77 6.48
CA ILE A 121 8.16 3.93 7.86
C ILE A 121 7.87 5.37 8.26
N ASP A 122 7.19 5.60 9.39
CA ASP A 122 7.10 6.95 9.95
C ASP A 122 8.43 7.27 10.65
N ALA A 123 9.11 8.30 10.15
CA ALA A 123 10.44 8.65 10.61
C ALA A 123 10.39 9.15 12.07
N PRO A 124 11.32 8.71 12.94
CA PRO A 124 11.39 9.18 14.31
C PRO A 124 11.44 10.71 14.40
N GLY A 125 10.81 11.27 15.44
CA GLY A 125 10.78 12.71 15.64
C GLY A 125 9.86 13.49 14.68
N GLY A 126 8.97 12.80 13.95
CA GLY A 126 8.00 13.45 13.07
C GLY A 126 8.57 13.82 11.69
N GLY A 127 9.61 13.12 11.23
CA GLY A 127 10.20 13.34 9.90
C GLY A 127 9.30 12.94 8.72
N GLY A 128 8.13 12.36 9.00
CA GLY A 128 7.14 11.97 8.02
C GLY A 128 7.34 10.56 7.47
N LYS A 129 6.49 10.20 6.51
CA LYS A 129 6.39 8.84 5.96
C LYS A 129 7.44 8.64 4.88
N ILE A 130 8.42 7.80 5.14
CA ILE A 130 9.46 7.43 4.18
C ILE A 130 8.99 6.18 3.44
N PRO A 131 8.80 6.23 2.10
CA PRO A 131 8.41 5.07 1.33
C PRO A 131 9.61 4.17 1.02
N LEU A 132 9.39 2.87 1.12
CA LEU A 132 10.35 1.85 0.77
C LEU A 132 9.78 0.97 -0.34
N ASN A 133 10.60 0.66 -1.34
CA ASN A 133 10.26 -0.23 -2.43
C ASN A 133 11.40 -1.23 -2.63
N PRO A 134 11.12 -2.39 -3.22
CA PRO A 134 12.20 -3.23 -3.74
C PRO A 134 12.99 -2.52 -4.85
N ASP A 135 14.28 -2.85 -4.94
CA ASP A 135 15.17 -2.28 -5.95
C ASP A 135 14.91 -2.91 -7.32
N TYR A 136 14.23 -2.19 -8.21
CA TYR A 136 14.02 -2.61 -9.60
C TYR A 136 15.07 -2.03 -10.56
N VAL A 137 15.83 -1.01 -10.12
CA VAL A 137 16.99 -0.49 -10.85
C VAL A 137 18.22 -1.29 -10.39
N VAL A 138 18.81 -2.06 -11.30
CA VAL A 138 20.00 -2.87 -11.02
C VAL A 138 21.26 -2.01 -11.13
N ARG A 139 21.33 -1.19 -12.19
CA ARG A 139 22.37 -0.18 -12.40
C ARG A 139 21.88 0.86 -13.40
N SER A 140 22.47 2.04 -13.36
CA SER A 140 22.17 3.13 -14.29
C SER A 140 23.46 3.84 -14.67
N ASP A 141 23.59 4.22 -15.94
CA ASP A 141 24.64 5.06 -16.50
C ASP A 141 24.03 6.16 -17.40
N GLU A 142 24.85 7.07 -17.92
CA GLU A 142 24.39 8.21 -18.74
C GLU A 142 23.62 7.81 -20.00
N ARG A 143 23.76 6.56 -20.46
CA ARG A 143 23.14 6.09 -21.70
C ARG A 143 21.99 5.14 -21.44
N ASN A 144 22.08 4.31 -20.40
CA ASN A 144 21.09 3.27 -20.15
C ASN A 144 20.90 2.98 -18.67
N THR A 145 19.69 2.54 -18.34
CA THR A 145 19.34 1.95 -17.05
C THR A 145 18.98 0.47 -17.23
N LEU A 146 19.67 -0.39 -16.48
CA LEU A 146 19.34 -1.81 -16.38
C LEU A 146 18.29 -1.99 -15.28
N LEU A 147 17.11 -2.46 -15.71
CA LEU A 147 15.96 -2.72 -14.85
C LEU A 147 15.76 -4.22 -14.70
N ARG A 148 15.26 -4.67 -13.54
CA ARG A 148 14.68 -6.01 -13.38
C ARG A 148 13.17 -5.91 -13.21
N ASN A 149 12.43 -6.90 -13.71
CA ASN A 149 11.01 -7.06 -13.36
C ASN A 149 10.83 -8.02 -12.16
N TYR A 150 9.57 -8.28 -11.80
CA TYR A 150 9.18 -9.20 -10.72
C TYR A 150 9.53 -10.68 -11.01
N GLU A 151 9.80 -11.05 -12.26
CA GLU A 151 10.27 -12.39 -12.65
C GLU A 151 11.80 -12.49 -12.62
N GLY A 152 12.51 -11.41 -12.27
CA GLY A 152 13.97 -11.32 -12.34
C GLY A 152 14.52 -11.17 -13.76
N LYS A 153 13.67 -10.96 -14.78
CA LYS A 153 14.13 -10.66 -16.14
C LYS A 153 14.71 -9.25 -16.19
N GLU A 154 15.85 -9.12 -16.85
CA GLU A 154 16.53 -7.85 -17.03
C GLU A 154 16.16 -7.17 -18.35
N PHE A 155 16.04 -5.84 -18.30
CA PHE A 155 15.69 -5.00 -19.43
C PHE A 155 16.61 -3.78 -19.43
N LEU A 156 17.26 -3.52 -20.56
CA LEU A 156 18.04 -2.30 -20.75
C LEU A 156 17.11 -1.22 -21.31
N TYR A 157 16.94 -0.13 -20.57
CA TYR A 157 16.14 1.02 -20.97
C TYR A 157 17.06 2.19 -21.35
N PRO A 158 16.94 2.78 -22.54
CA PRO A 158 17.78 3.91 -22.95
C PRO A 158 17.40 5.17 -22.18
N GLU A 159 18.40 5.87 -21.64
CA GLU A 159 18.20 7.17 -21.01
C GLU A 159 17.95 8.26 -22.05
N ALA A 160 17.16 9.27 -21.67
CA ALA A 160 16.95 10.44 -22.49
C ALA A 160 18.27 11.23 -22.57
N GLN A 161 18.88 11.28 -23.76
CA GLN A 161 20.01 12.16 -24.00
C GLN A 161 19.49 13.61 -23.95
N GLU A 162 20.10 14.45 -23.11
CA GLU A 162 19.81 15.88 -23.15
C GLU A 162 20.09 16.39 -24.57
N LEU A 163 19.05 16.89 -25.26
CA LEU A 163 19.17 17.64 -26.52
C LEU A 163 19.83 18.99 -26.23
N GLY A 164 21.14 18.98 -25.93
CA GLY A 164 21.83 20.11 -25.31
C GLY A 164 23.26 20.33 -25.80
N SER A 165 23.59 19.97 -27.05
CA SER A 165 24.90 20.32 -27.64
C SER A 165 24.91 20.51 -29.16
N LEU A 166 23.75 20.79 -29.79
CA LEU A 166 23.65 21.03 -31.25
C LEU A 166 23.14 22.44 -31.62
N LEU A 167 23.27 23.41 -30.71
CA LEU A 167 23.00 24.83 -30.97
C LEU A 167 24.12 25.74 -30.44
N MET A 168 25.38 25.42 -30.73
CA MET A 168 26.47 26.41 -30.82
C MET A 168 27.14 26.31 -32.19
#